data_AF-A0AAF0HX10-F1
#
_entry.id   AF-A0AAF0HX10-F1
#
_cell.length_a   1.000
_cell.length_b   1.000
_cell.length_c   1.000
_cell.angle_alpha   90.00
_cell.angle_beta   90.00
_cell.angle_gamma   90.00
#
_symmetry.space_group_name_H-M   'P 1'
#
loop_
_entity.id
_entity.type
_entity.pdbx_description
1 polymer ?
#
loop_
_entity_poly.entity_id
_entity_poly.type
_entity_poly.pdbx_seq_one_letter_code
_entity_poly.pdbx_strand_id
1 'polypeptide(L)' 'MREPMQAAILAVIERAPIWIRQDLTSKDPLARTRAEESLAMIIADALQRQSAQAD' A
#
# COMPACT_ATOMS: atom_id res chain seq x y z
N MET A 1 -1.51 21.20 5.85
CA MET A 1 -0.50 20.54 4.98
C MET A 1 -0.66 19.05 5.22
N ARG A 2 -0.89 18.22 4.18
CA ARG A 2 -0.89 16.76 4.39
C ARG A 2 0.53 16.35 4.76
N GLU A 3 0.67 15.56 5.81
CA GLU A 3 1.98 15.07 6.22
C GLU A 3 2.60 14.27 5.07
N PRO A 4 3.92 14.41 4.80
CA PRO A 4 4.57 13.78 3.65
C PRO A 4 4.36 12.26 3.62
N MET A 5 4.20 11.65 4.80
CA MET A 5 3.83 10.24 5.01
C MET A 5 2.45 9.90 4.41
N GLN A 6 1.42 10.69 4.74
CA GLN A 6 0.06 10.48 4.26
C GLN A 6 -0.02 10.57 2.73
N ALA A 7 0.75 11.49 2.13
CA ALA A 7 0.82 11.63 0.69
C ALA A 7 1.42 10.39 0.00
N ALA A 8 2.47 9.80 0.58
CA ALA A 8 3.06 8.58 0.04
C ALA A 8 2.13 7.37 0.16
N ILE A 9 1.45 7.20 1.29
CA ILE A 9 0.46 6.11 1.47
C ILE A 9 -0.66 6.23 0.43
N LEU A 10 -1.23 7.43 0.24
CA LEU A 10 -2.29 7.63 -0.76
C LEU A 10 -1.79 7.36 -2.18
N ALA A 11 -0.55 7.76 -2.51
CA ALA A 11 0.04 7.50 -3.81
C ALA A 11 0.24 5.99 -4.09
N VAL A 12 0.52 5.19 -3.06
CA VAL A 12 0.58 3.73 -3.16
C VAL A 12 -0.81 3.14 -3.40
N ILE A 13 -1.81 3.56 -2.62
CA ILE A 13 -3.20 3.08 -2.77
C ILE A 13 -3.76 3.40 -4.17
N GLU A 14 -3.51 4.61 -4.66
CA GLU A 14 -3.92 5.06 -5.99
C GLU A 14 -3.30 4.21 -7.11
N ARG A 15 -2.08 3.69 -6.89
CA ARG A 15 -1.34 2.83 -7.83
C ARG A 15 -1.44 1.34 -7.51
N ALA A 16 -2.25 0.95 -6.52
CA ALA A 16 -2.37 -0.44 -6.12
C ALA A 16 -2.85 -1.31 -7.31
N PRO A 17 -2.19 -2.45 -7.59
CA PRO A 17 -2.59 -3.40 -8.62
C PRO A 17 -4.08 -3.79 -8.55
N ILE A 18 -4.70 -4.03 -9.70
CA ILE A 18 -6.12 -4.38 -9.79
C ILE A 18 -6.46 -5.65 -8.99
N TRP A 19 -5.56 -6.64 -8.98
CA TRP A 19 -5.75 -7.88 -8.24
C TRP A 19 -5.80 -7.65 -6.72
N ILE A 20 -4.98 -6.73 -6.17
CA ILE A 20 -5.03 -6.35 -4.74
C ILE A 20 -6.39 -5.74 -4.43
N ARG A 21 -6.90 -4.85 -5.29
CA ARG A 21 -8.21 -4.24 -5.09
C ARG A 21 -9.34 -5.27 -5.11
N GLN A 22 -9.27 -6.23 -6.03
CA GLN A 22 -10.24 -7.33 -6.13
C GLN A 22 -10.20 -8.20 -4.87
N ASP A 23 -9.02 -8.64 -4.46
CA ASP A 23 -8.84 -9.54 -3.31
C ASP A 23 -9.18 -8.85 -1.98
N LEU A 24 -8.92 -7.55 -1.83
CA LEU A 24 -9.35 -6.77 -0.66
C LEU A 24 -10.88 -6.76 -0.49
N THR A 25 -11.63 -6.80 -1.59
CA THR A 25 -13.09 -6.87 -1.58
C THR A 25 -13.64 -8.29 -1.57
N SER A 26 -12.76 -9.30 -1.57
CA SER A 26 -13.15 -10.70 -1.61
C SER A 26 -13.84 -11.15 -0.32
N LYS A 27 -14.82 -12.04 -0.48
CA LYS A 27 -15.45 -12.75 0.63
C LYS A 27 -14.57 -13.88 1.18
N ASP A 28 -13.57 -14.32 0.42
CA ASP A 28 -12.57 -15.28 0.87
C ASP A 28 -11.59 -14.59 1.83
N PRO A 29 -11.56 -14.97 3.12
CA PRO A 29 -10.64 -14.39 4.10
C PRO A 29 -9.17 -14.56 3.70
N LEU A 30 -8.81 -15.67 3.07
CA LEU A 30 -7.42 -15.94 2.69
C LEU A 30 -6.96 -15.02 1.56
N ALA A 31 -7.81 -14.79 0.56
CA ALA A 31 -7.55 -13.83 -0.52
C ALA A 31 -7.38 -12.41 0.06
N ARG A 32 -8.28 -12.00 0.96
CA ARG A 32 -8.20 -10.68 1.60
C ARG A 32 -6.90 -10.51 2.41
N THR A 33 -6.54 -11.49 3.24
CA THR A 33 -5.29 -11.45 4.02
C THR A 33 -4.06 -11.33 3.13
N ARG A 34 -3.99 -12.09 2.02
CA ARG A 34 -2.86 -11.98 1.08
C ARG A 34 -2.76 -10.59 0.45
N ALA A 35 -3.90 -9.98 0.12
CA ALA A 35 -3.92 -8.63 -0.42
C ALA A 35 -3.50 -7.57 0.60
N GLU A 36 -3.93 -7.70 1.85
CA GLU A 36 -3.52 -6.84 2.96
C GLU A 36 -2.00 -6.92 3.20
N GLU A 37 -1.45 -8.13 3.28
CA GLU A 37 0.00 -8.37 3.45
C GLU A 37 0.80 -7.76 2.29
N SER A 38 0.34 -7.99 1.06
CA SER A 38 1.01 -7.47 -0.14
C SER A 38 0.95 -5.94 -0.20
N LEU A 39 -0.20 -5.34 0.14
CA LEU A 39 -0.34 -3.89 0.19
C LEU A 39 0.56 -3.29 1.29
N ALA A 40 0.64 -3.94 2.45
CA ALA A 40 1.52 -3.51 3.54
C ALA A 40 2.99 -3.52 3.12
N MET A 41 3.44 -4.54 2.37
CA MET A 41 4.81 -4.58 1.83
C MET A 41 5.09 -3.44 0.86
N ILE A 42 4.14 -3.13 -0.04
CA ILE A 42 4.31 -2.03 -1.02
C ILE A 42 4.36 -0.68 -0.30
N ILE A 43 3.51 -0.49 0.71
CA ILE A 43 3.54 0.73 1.54
C ILE A 43 4.89 0.82 2.26
N ALA A 44 5.35 -0.25 2.92
CA ALA A 44 6.62 -0.25 3.64
C ALA A 44 7.81 0.10 2.73
N ASP A 45 7.88 -0.47 1.52
CA ASP A 45 8.91 -0.15 0.53
C ASP A 45 8.84 1.33 0.10
N ALA A 46 7.64 1.86 -0.18
CA ALA A 46 7.48 3.27 -0.54
C ALA A 46 7.92 4.22 0.58
N LEU A 47 7.59 3.90 1.84
CA LEU A 47 7.99 4.70 3.00
C LEU A 47 9.50 4.66 3.23
N GLN A 48 10.14 3.50 3.08
CA GLN A 48 11.60 3.38 3.17
C GLN A 48 12.32 4.20 2.09
N ARG A 49 11.80 4.18 0.85
CA ARG A 49 12.34 5.00 -0.25
C ARG A 49 12.17 6.49 0.03
N GLN A 50 11.04 6.89 0.60
CA GLN A 50 10.79 8.29 0.95
C GLN A 50 11.74 8.78 2.05
N SER A 51 11.99 7.99 3.10
CA SER A 51 12.97 8.33 4.13
C SER A 51 14.38 8.42 3.57
N ALA A 52 14.79 7.50 2.69
CA ALA A 52 16.12 7.52 2.07
C ALA A 52 16.34 8.70 1.10
N GLN A 53 15.26 9.32 0.60
CA GLN A 53 15.34 10.52 -0.26
C GLN A 53 15.45 11.82 0.56
N ALA A 54 15.14 11.77 1.87
CA ALA A 54 15.13 12.92 2.76
C ALA A 54 16.46 13.14 3.51
N ASP A 55 17.37 12.16 3.45
CA ASP A 55 18.77 12.23 3.90
C ASP A 55 19.72 12.66 2.76
#